data_AF-A0AAN2FF67-F1
#
_entry.id   AF-A0AAN2FF67-F1
#
_cell.length_a   1.000
_cell.length_b   1.000
_cell.length_c   1.000
_cell.angle_alpha   90.00
_cell.angle_beta   90.00
_cell.angle_gamma   90.00
#
_symmetry.space_group_name_H-M   'P 1'
#
loop_
_entity.id
_entity.type
_entity.pdbx_description
1 polymer ?
#
loop_
_entity_poly.entity_id
_entity_poly.type
_entity_poly.pdbx_seq_one_letter_code
_entity_poly.pdbx_strand_id
1 'polypeptide(L)'
;MLPMRLYCMTGGILHFDQGVFTHTLEMGERMQAPTPIFLIDHPKGKILFETGLHPRAAIDPVGQWGQERGVAPAKTDTVNL
;
A
#
# COMPACT_ATOMS: atom_id res chain seq x y z
N MET A 1 -31.76 8.43 -11.28
CA MET A 1 -30.86 7.76 -10.31
C MET A 1 -29.45 8.25 -10.59
N LEU A 2 -28.67 8.61 -9.58
CA LEU A 2 -27.25 8.88 -9.79
C LEU A 2 -26.54 7.57 -10.14
N PRO A 3 -25.59 7.55 -11.10
CA PRO A 3 -24.85 6.34 -11.44
C PRO A 3 -23.95 5.93 -10.27
N MET A 4 -23.79 4.62 -10.08
CA MET A 4 -22.79 4.08 -9.17
C MET A 4 -21.39 4.39 -9.70
N ARG A 5 -20.47 4.79 -8.81
CA ARG A 5 -19.07 5.08 -9.16
C ARG A 5 -18.13 4.24 -8.32
N LEU A 6 -17.07 3.74 -8.95
CA LEU A 6 -15.92 3.12 -8.29
C LEU A 6 -14.74 4.09 -8.39
N TYR A 7 -14.15 4.42 -7.25
CA TYR A 7 -12.89 5.14 -7.16
C TYR A 7 -11.79 4.16 -6.74
N CYS A 8 -10.71 4.12 -7.51
CA CYS A 8 -9.51 3.35 -7.20
C CYS A 8 -8.43 4.33 -6.74
N MET A 9 -7.95 4.19 -5.51
CA MET A 9 -6.99 5.10 -4.89
C MET A 9 -5.82 4.29 -4.32
N THR A 10 -4.70 4.97 -4.07
CA THR A 10 -3.56 4.41 -3.35
C THR A 10 -3.49 4.98 -1.94
N GLY A 11 -3.38 4.11 -0.94
CA GLY A 11 -3.18 4.44 0.48
C GLY A 11 -1.70 4.53 0.89
N GLY A 12 -0.79 4.50 -0.07
CA GLY A 12 0.66 4.48 0.14
C GLY A 12 1.36 3.46 -0.76
N ILE A 13 2.68 3.48 -0.72
CA ILE A 13 3.53 2.49 -1.39
C ILE A 13 4.32 1.76 -0.31
N LEU A 14 4.30 0.43 -0.38
CA LEU A 14 5.14 -0.42 0.45
C LEU A 14 6.27 -1.00 -0.40
N HIS A 15 7.41 -1.21 0.26
CA HIS A 15 8.51 -1.96 -0.31
C HIS A 15 8.56 -3.34 0.32
N PHE A 16 8.74 -4.34 -0.51
CA PHE A 16 8.80 -5.73 -0.11
C PHE A 16 9.99 -6.42 -0.75
N ASP A 17 10.43 -7.51 -0.14
CA ASP A 17 11.10 -8.57 -0.87
C ASP A 17 10.10 -9.21 -1.84
N GLN A 18 10.49 -9.39 -3.11
CA GLN A 18 9.64 -9.95 -4.15
C GLN A 18 9.11 -11.34 -3.75
N GLY A 19 9.90 -12.12 -3.02
CA GLY A 19 9.56 -13.45 -2.53
C GLY A 19 8.26 -13.52 -1.72
N VAL A 20 7.82 -12.39 -1.14
CA VAL A 20 6.52 -12.28 -0.45
C VAL A 20 5.34 -12.55 -1.40
N PHE A 21 5.46 -12.17 -2.67
CA PHE A 21 4.39 -12.31 -3.67
C PHE A 21 4.58 -13.52 -4.59
N THR A 22 5.81 -13.99 -4.72
CA THR A 22 6.19 -15.03 -5.69
C THR A 22 6.46 -16.38 -5.05
N HIS A 23 5.92 -16.63 -3.85
CA HIS A 23 6.13 -17.87 -3.09
C HIS A 23 7.62 -18.22 -2.94
N THR A 24 8.42 -17.27 -2.46
CA THR A 24 9.88 -17.39 -2.26
C THR A 24 10.73 -17.61 -3.52
N LEU A 25 10.14 -17.49 -4.71
CA LEU A 25 10.92 -17.38 -5.93
C LEU A 25 11.59 -16.00 -5.99
N GLU A 26 12.87 -15.96 -6.38
CA GLU A 26 13.60 -14.71 -6.58
C GLU A 26 13.67 -13.82 -5.31
N MET A 27 13.84 -14.46 -4.14
CA MET A 27 14.12 -13.75 -2.89
C MET A 27 15.40 -12.91 -2.97
N GLY A 28 15.41 -11.78 -2.28
CA GLY A 28 16.49 -10.80 -2.24
C GLY A 28 16.24 -9.56 -3.09
N GLU A 29 15.29 -9.64 -4.03
CA GLU A 29 14.92 -8.52 -4.91
C GLU A 29 13.87 -7.61 -4.26
N ARG A 30 14.10 -6.30 -4.29
CA ARG A 30 13.18 -5.31 -3.73
C ARG A 30 12.17 -4.87 -4.77
N MET A 31 10.89 -4.96 -4.44
CA MET A 31 9.80 -4.44 -5.26
C MET A 31 8.94 -3.41 -4.52
N GLN A 32 8.21 -2.59 -5.29
CA GLN A 32 7.22 -1.65 -4.78
C GLN A 32 5.81 -2.14 -5.11
N ALA A 33 4.90 -2.05 -4.13
CA ALA A 33 3.49 -2.35 -4.33
C ALA A 33 2.62 -1.23 -3.74
N PRO A 34 1.63 -0.71 -4.49
CA PRO A 34 0.66 0.24 -3.94
C PRO A 34 -0.27 -0.48 -2.96
N THR A 35 -0.71 0.22 -1.93
CA THR A 35 -1.79 -0.27 -1.04
C THR A 35 -3.13 0.18 -1.62
N PRO A 36 -3.93 -0.69 -2.24
CA PRO A 36 -5.15 -0.26 -2.93
C PRO A 36 -6.26 0.10 -1.94
N ILE A 37 -7.00 1.17 -2.23
CA ILE A 37 -8.23 1.55 -1.53
C ILE A 37 -9.33 1.71 -2.59
N PHE A 38 -10.52 1.15 -2.31
CA PHE A 38 -11.66 1.25 -3.21
C PHE A 38 -12.86 1.88 -2.51
N LEU A 39 -13.39 2.95 -3.09
CA LEU A 39 -14.64 3.57 -2.65
C LEU A 39 -15.73 3.31 -3.68
N ILE A 40 -16.81 2.67 -3.26
CA ILE A 40 -18.05 2.59 -4.02
C ILE A 40 -18.98 3.70 -3.52
N ASP A 41 -19.27 4.64 -4.42
CA ASP A 41 -20.29 5.67 -4.21
C ASP A 41 -21.61 5.15 -4.77
N HIS A 42 -22.38 4.46 -3.92
CA HIS A 42 -23.65 3.87 -4.28
C HIS A 42 -24.82 4.80 -3.87
N PRO A 43 -25.93 4.86 -4.63
CA PRO A 43 -27.06 5.75 -4.30
C PRO A 43 -27.67 5.57 -2.90
N LYS A 44 -27.45 4.40 -2.26
CA LYS A 44 -27.91 4.10 -0.90
C LYS A 44 -26.89 4.41 0.20
N GLY A 45 -25.67 4.83 -0.15
CA GLY A 45 -24.60 5.06 0.80
C GLY A 45 -23.24 4.70 0.24
N LYS A 46 -22.19 5.11 0.96
CA LYS A 46 -20.80 4.85 0.57
C LYS A 46 -20.30 3.56 1.20
N ILE A 47 -19.52 2.81 0.43
CA ILE A 47 -18.87 1.58 0.87
C ILE A 47 -17.38 1.75 0.63
N LEU A 48 -16.57 1.59 1.68
CA LEU A 48 -15.12 1.69 1.61
C LEU A 48 -14.52 0.30 1.84
N PHE A 49 -13.72 -0.18 0.87
CA PHE A 49 -12.90 -1.37 1.00
C PHE A 49 -11.46 -0.95 1.23
N GLU A 50 -10.86 -1.52 2.28
CA GLU A 50 -9.55 -1.14 2.82
C GLU A 50 -9.46 0.34 3.24
N THR A 51 -8.43 0.68 4.03
CA THR A 51 -8.19 2.06 4.49
C THR A 51 -6.75 2.53 4.27
N GLY A 52 -5.95 1.74 3.56
CA GLY A 52 -4.53 2.03 3.38
C GLY A 52 -3.72 1.89 4.66
N LEU A 53 -2.60 2.59 4.71
CA LEU A 53 -1.63 2.51 5.82
C LEU A 53 -1.85 3.63 6.83
N HIS A 54 -1.58 3.35 8.09
CA HIS A 54 -1.53 4.41 9.10
C HIS A 54 -0.40 5.40 8.76
N PRO A 55 -0.63 6.73 8.74
CA PRO A 55 0.38 7.70 8.29
C PRO A 55 1.71 7.63 9.07
N ARG A 56 1.68 7.24 10.35
CA ARG A 56 2.91 7.06 11.13
C ARG A 56 3.82 5.96 10.58
N ALA A 57 3.30 4.99 9.82
CA ALA A 57 4.13 3.93 9.26
C ALA A 57 5.09 4.43 8.16
N ALA A 58 4.80 5.58 7.53
CA ALA A 58 5.73 6.23 6.62
C ALA A 58 6.89 6.94 7.35
N ILE A 59 6.73 7.23 8.65
CA ILE A 59 7.70 7.97 9.47
C ILE A 59 8.49 7.01 10.36
N ASP A 60 7.79 6.06 10.97
CA ASP A 60 8.30 5.10 11.95
C ASP A 60 7.73 3.70 11.69
N PRO A 61 8.15 3.04 10.58
CA PRO A 61 7.66 1.72 10.24
C PRO A 61 8.04 0.68 11.30
N VAL A 62 9.20 0.81 11.93
CA VAL A 62 9.64 -0.09 13.01
C VAL A 62 8.75 0.05 14.24
N GLY A 63 8.42 1.27 14.67
CA GLY A 63 7.53 1.49 15.80
C GLY A 63 6.06 1.14 15.50
N GLN A 64 5.65 1.07 14.23
CA GLN A 64 4.32 0.59 13.86
C GLN A 64 4.23 -0.93 13.69
N TRP A 65 5.25 -1.58 13.12
CA TRP A 65 5.17 -2.96 12.64
C TRP A 65 6.26 -3.92 13.16
N GLY A 66 7.23 -3.41 13.92
CA GLY A 66 8.38 -4.16 14.44
C GLY A 66 9.59 -4.18 13.50
N GLN A 67 10.75 -4.58 14.02
CA GLN A 67 12.02 -4.54 13.26
C GLN A 67 11.99 -5.41 11.99
N GLU A 68 11.36 -6.59 12.03
CA GLU A 68 11.29 -7.51 10.89
C GLU A 68 10.53 -6.93 9.69
N ARG A 69 9.61 -5.98 9.94
CA ARG A 69 8.77 -5.35 8.92
C ARG A 69 9.16 -3.90 8.63
N GLY A 70 9.96 -3.30 9.49
CA GLY A 70 10.52 -1.97 9.31
C GLY A 70 11.89 -2.04 8.65
N VAL A 71 11.92 -2.20 7.33
CA VAL A 71 13.17 -2.11 6.57
C VAL A 71 13.36 -0.65 6.13
N ALA A 72 14.56 -0.11 6.32
CA ALA A 72 14.89 1.24 5.85
C ALA A 72 14.65 1.38 4.32
N PRO A 73 14.25 2.58 3.85
CA PRO A 73 14.10 2.81 2.41
C PRO A 73 15.40 2.50 1.66
N ALA A 74 15.28 1.90 0.47
CA ALA A 74 16.41 1.77 -0.43
C ALA A 74 16.78 3.18 -0.89
N LYS A 75 18.07 3.46 -1.07
CA LYS A 75 18.62 4.81 -1.26
C LYS A 75 18.19 5.55 -2.53
N THR A 76 17.29 5.01 -3.36
CA THR A 76 16.95 5.58 -4.66
C THR A 76 15.51 5.30 -5.03
N ASP A 77 14.58 6.15 -4.59
CA ASP A 77 13.21 6.19 -5.12
C ASP A 77 12.78 7.67 -5.23
N THR A 78 13.47 8.43 -6.08
CA THR A 78 12.93 9.69 -6.60
C THR A 78 11.91 9.31 -7.68
N VAL A 79 10.65 9.11 -7.29
CA VAL A 79 9.56 9.04 -8.25
C VAL A 79 9.18 10.47 -8.60
N ASN A 80 9.49 10.90 -9.82
CA ASN A 80 8.96 12.15 -10.37
C ASN A 80 7.44 12.02 -10.47
N LEU A 81 6.74 12.85 -9.69
CA LEU A 81 5.30 13.08 -9.83
C LEU A 81 4.99 13.82 -11.13
#